data_AF-A0A7C7C5B4-F1
#
_entry.id   AF-A0A7C7C5B4-F1
#
_cell.length_a   1.000
_cell.length_b   1.000
_cell.length_c   1.000
_cell.angle_alpha   90.00
_cell.angle_beta   90.00
_cell.angle_gamma   90.00
#
_symmetry.space_group_name_H-M   'P 1'
#
loop_
_entity.id
_entity.type
_entity.pdbx_description
1 polymer ?
#
loop_
_entity_poly.entity_id
_entity_poly.type
_entity_poly.pdbx_seq_one_letter_code
_entity_poly.pdbx_strand_id
1 'polypeptide(L)'
;MNKFLLTLMTPLLLAGCYMGPQGELVGVHPREYWDQPNPYGMNYIHFGSFTMGPSDQDVPYALNTKSKTVTIPAYYMDVHEISNNEYRQFVNYVRDSLFLNTLAENDDDRYFYAENESGQELDRFIDKGYVLNWEEPIAWDDEDVFDLLYDQYFLQGSDRFYNRKEIDTRRLNYRYYWFNLAKAASKDARDEEYGEVNELNQLHSVRRYSDRSQFVVEETINVYPDTLVWIHDYAYSYNEPLAENYFWHPAYDDYPVVGVTWGQAVAFNAWRTQIMNEWKQKEDQTYIQKFRLPSEAEWEYAARGGRNLAPYPWGGPYIRNEQGCVLANFKPMRGDYVEDANAYTAPVESYSPNDYGLYNMAGNVAEWTNTAFDETVYDFAFDLAPDYVYHAKVDDPPALHRKVTRGGSWKDIGYYCQTGTRAFEYSDTAKAFIGFRSVMSYLGRGKSGPKEEWN
;
A
#
# COMPACT_ATOMS: atom_id res chain seq x y z
N MET A 1 -75.61 10.29 -7.51
CA MET A 1 -75.02 10.61 -6.19
C MET A 1 -74.23 9.38 -5.74
N ASN A 2 -72.94 9.35 -5.45
CA ASN A 2 -71.78 10.24 -5.55
C ASN A 2 -70.59 9.26 -5.57
N LYS A 3 -69.84 9.15 -6.67
CA LYS A 3 -68.46 9.67 -6.77
C LYS A 3 -67.64 9.54 -5.48
N PHE A 4 -66.73 8.57 -5.42
CA PHE A 4 -65.37 8.77 -4.92
C PHE A 4 -64.42 7.80 -5.64
N LEU A 5 -64.10 8.17 -6.89
CA LEU A 5 -62.86 7.79 -7.54
C LEU A 5 -61.78 8.66 -6.86
N LEU A 6 -60.99 8.10 -5.94
CA LEU A 6 -59.78 8.79 -5.48
C LEU A 6 -58.62 8.34 -6.37
N THR A 7 -58.46 9.15 -7.41
CA THR A 7 -57.27 9.40 -8.22
C THR A 7 -55.94 8.85 -7.69
N LEU A 8 -55.33 8.03 -8.54
CA LEU A 8 -53.89 7.96 -8.80
C LEU A 8 -53.28 9.38 -8.83
N MET A 9 -52.40 9.70 -7.89
CA MET A 9 -51.51 10.87 -7.92
C MET A 9 -50.15 10.41 -7.38
N THR A 10 -49.30 10.02 -8.32
CA THR A 10 -47.84 10.11 -8.29
C THR A 10 -47.24 10.92 -7.14
N PRO A 11 -46.25 10.41 -6.37
CA PRO A 11 -45.23 11.27 -5.82
C PRO A 11 -44.31 11.67 -6.99
N LEU A 12 -44.78 12.60 -7.82
CA LEU A 12 -43.92 13.28 -8.77
C LEU A 12 -43.04 14.21 -7.93
N LEU A 13 -41.77 13.80 -7.78
CA LEU A 13 -40.61 14.68 -7.68
C LEU A 13 -40.69 15.77 -6.60
N LEU A 14 -40.12 15.47 -5.43
CA LEU A 14 -39.33 16.47 -4.71
C LEU A 14 -38.10 16.81 -5.58
N ALA A 15 -38.34 17.49 -6.72
CA ALA A 15 -37.29 18.21 -7.40
C ALA A 15 -36.93 19.37 -6.48
N GLY A 16 -35.84 19.24 -5.73
CA GLY A 16 -35.26 20.34 -4.98
C GLY A 16 -35.09 21.53 -5.94
N CYS A 17 -35.79 22.62 -5.65
CA CYS A 17 -35.71 23.85 -6.43
C CYS A 17 -34.33 24.48 -6.26
N TYR A 18 -33.33 24.00 -7.01
CA TYR A 18 -32.14 24.78 -7.25
C TYR A 18 -32.51 25.88 -8.25
N MET A 19 -32.75 27.09 -7.74
CA MET A 19 -33.18 28.28 -8.50
C MET A 19 -32.07 28.85 -9.42
N GLY A 20 -31.00 28.09 -9.67
CA GLY A 20 -29.81 28.55 -10.38
C GLY A 20 -29.01 29.59 -9.58
N PRO A 21 -27.81 29.95 -10.07
CA PRO A 21 -27.13 31.16 -9.62
C PRO A 21 -28.01 32.36 -9.91
N GLN A 22 -28.47 33.10 -8.89
CA GLN A 22 -29.17 34.39 -9.06
C GLN A 22 -28.19 35.51 -9.49
N GLY A 23 -27.26 35.21 -10.39
CA GLY A 23 -26.07 36.02 -10.70
C GLY A 23 -24.89 35.81 -9.76
N GLU A 24 -25.04 35.02 -8.71
CA GLU A 24 -24.01 34.77 -7.69
C GLU A 24 -23.14 33.54 -8.01
N LEU A 25 -21.87 33.56 -7.59
CA LEU A 25 -20.97 32.41 -7.70
C LEU A 25 -21.35 31.35 -6.65
N VAL A 26 -22.19 30.38 -7.03
CA VAL A 26 -22.69 29.32 -6.15
C VAL A 26 -22.13 27.92 -6.47
N GLY A 27 -21.21 27.81 -7.43
CA GLY A 27 -20.62 26.54 -7.85
C GLY A 27 -21.48 25.75 -8.85
N VAL A 28 -20.97 24.58 -9.26
CA VAL A 28 -21.61 23.70 -10.25
C VAL A 28 -22.48 22.67 -9.52
N HIS A 29 -23.75 22.54 -9.92
CA HIS A 29 -24.70 21.58 -9.37
C HIS A 29 -25.47 20.85 -10.48
N PRO A 30 -25.86 19.57 -10.27
CA PRO A 30 -25.58 18.74 -9.10
C PRO A 30 -24.17 18.14 -9.11
N ARG A 31 -23.63 17.87 -7.92
CA ARG A 31 -22.39 17.11 -7.70
C ARG A 31 -22.74 15.91 -6.79
N GLU A 32 -21.99 14.82 -6.94
CA GLU A 32 -22.07 13.68 -6.03
C GLU A 32 -21.88 14.13 -4.57
N TYR A 33 -22.65 13.56 -3.65
CA TYR A 33 -22.36 13.69 -2.22
C TYR A 33 -21.13 12.84 -1.92
N TRP A 34 -20.01 13.49 -1.60
CA TRP A 34 -18.75 12.82 -1.32
C TRP A 34 -18.57 12.59 0.17
N ASP A 35 -18.59 11.33 0.57
CA ASP A 35 -18.11 10.86 1.86
C ASP A 35 -17.12 9.71 1.62
N GLN A 36 -15.96 9.77 2.27
CA GLN A 36 -14.90 8.78 2.05
C GLN A 36 -15.03 7.68 3.12
N PRO A 37 -15.60 6.50 2.80
CA PRO A 37 -15.75 5.44 3.78
C PRO A 37 -14.39 4.92 4.23
N ASN A 38 -14.34 4.34 5.43
CA ASN A 38 -13.16 3.65 5.93
C ASN A 38 -12.88 2.44 5.01
N PRO A 39 -11.70 2.35 4.37
CA PRO A 39 -11.33 1.14 3.68
C PRO A 39 -11.31 -0.04 4.64
N TYR A 40 -11.64 -1.22 4.13
CA TYR A 40 -11.57 -2.46 4.91
C TYR A 40 -10.16 -2.66 5.47
N GLY A 41 -10.09 -3.03 6.75
CA GLY A 41 -8.83 -3.27 7.46
C GLY A 41 -8.02 -2.01 7.81
N MET A 42 -8.59 -0.80 7.65
CA MET A 42 -7.90 0.46 7.95
C MET A 42 -8.61 1.31 8.99
N ASN A 43 -7.82 1.96 9.84
CA ASN A 43 -8.29 2.98 10.77
C ASN A 43 -7.96 4.39 10.25
N TYR A 44 -8.88 5.32 10.50
CA TYR A 44 -8.71 6.74 10.34
C TYR A 44 -7.75 7.30 11.40
N ILE A 45 -6.74 8.02 10.91
CA ILE A 45 -5.76 8.75 11.71
C ILE A 45 -6.01 10.24 11.49
N HIS A 46 -6.37 10.94 12.56
CA HIS A 46 -6.70 12.36 12.49
C HIS A 46 -5.46 13.23 12.32
N PHE A 47 -5.60 14.33 11.57
CA PHE A 47 -4.51 15.27 11.37
C PHE A 47 -4.02 15.85 12.70
N GLY A 48 -2.75 16.21 12.75
CA GLY A 48 -2.16 16.77 13.97
C GLY A 48 -0.69 17.10 13.81
N SER A 49 -0.13 17.75 14.82
CA SER A 49 1.30 18.03 14.92
C SER A 49 1.91 17.24 16.06
N PHE A 50 3.11 16.70 15.86
CA PHE A 50 3.84 15.96 16.88
C PHE A 50 5.35 16.20 16.77
N THR A 51 6.08 15.91 17.83
CA THR A 51 7.54 15.92 17.81
C THR A 51 8.05 14.57 17.31
N MET A 52 8.55 14.56 16.08
CA MET A 52 9.20 13.43 15.44
C MET A 52 10.64 13.28 15.95
N GLY A 53 11.12 12.04 16.07
CA GLY A 53 12.49 11.73 16.46
C GLY A 53 12.63 10.98 17.80
N PRO A 54 13.87 10.84 18.32
CA PRO A 54 14.15 10.02 19.49
C PRO A 54 13.47 10.57 20.76
N SER A 55 13.11 9.65 21.66
CA SER A 55 12.28 9.94 22.85
C SER A 55 12.98 9.71 24.19
N ASP A 56 13.99 8.83 24.26
CA ASP A 56 14.68 8.50 25.52
C ASP A 56 16.17 8.16 25.31
N GLN A 57 16.45 6.98 24.74
CA GLN A 57 17.81 6.42 24.72
C GLN A 57 18.53 6.63 23.39
N ASP A 58 19.76 7.11 23.48
CA ASP A 58 20.73 7.09 22.39
C ASP A 58 21.77 6.00 22.72
N VAL A 59 21.87 4.99 21.86
CA VAL A 59 23.01 4.06 21.94
C VAL A 59 24.24 4.87 21.52
N PRO A 60 25.44 4.70 22.11
CA PRO A 60 26.64 5.53 21.81
C PRO A 60 27.08 5.67 20.33
N TYR A 61 26.38 5.01 19.40
CA TYR A 61 26.59 5.04 17.96
C TYR A 61 25.37 5.52 17.15
N ALA A 62 24.26 5.98 17.77
CA ALA A 62 23.04 6.44 17.09
C ALA A 62 22.89 7.98 17.01
N LEU A 63 24.03 8.68 17.03
CA LEU A 63 24.24 10.14 17.12
C LEU A 63 23.63 11.02 16.00
N ASN A 64 22.81 10.50 15.09
CA ASN A 64 22.43 11.22 13.87
C ASN A 64 20.95 11.64 13.80
N THR A 65 20.14 11.42 14.85
CA THR A 65 18.70 11.76 14.80
C THR A 65 18.36 12.96 15.67
N LYS A 66 17.86 14.03 15.05
CA LYS A 66 17.36 15.23 15.75
C LYS A 66 15.85 15.09 15.99
N SER A 67 15.33 15.75 17.01
CA SER A 67 13.88 15.85 17.16
C SER A 67 13.35 17.09 16.45
N LYS A 68 12.23 16.97 15.74
CA LYS A 68 11.61 18.05 14.97
C LYS A 68 10.09 17.97 15.04
N THR A 69 9.43 19.11 15.18
CA THR A 69 7.96 19.15 15.11
C THR A 69 7.50 19.12 13.67
N VAL A 70 6.61 18.18 13.35
CA VAL A 70 6.03 18.01 12.02
C VAL A 70 4.51 17.93 12.12
N THR A 71 3.82 18.29 11.05
CA THR A 71 2.36 18.26 10.94
C THR A 71 1.95 17.24 9.89
N ILE A 72 1.08 16.32 10.26
CA ILE A 72 0.59 15.25 9.40
C ILE A 72 -0.89 15.51 9.06
N PRO A 73 -1.28 15.53 7.77
CA PRO A 73 -2.68 15.60 7.37
C PRO A 73 -3.41 14.31 7.77
N ALA A 74 -4.73 14.27 7.61
CA ALA A 74 -5.48 13.06 7.92
C ALA A 74 -5.24 11.97 6.86
N TYR A 75 -5.21 10.71 7.29
CA TYR A 75 -5.05 9.56 6.42
C TYR A 75 -5.64 8.30 7.06
N TYR A 76 -5.73 7.24 6.29
CA TYR A 76 -6.08 5.90 6.74
C TYR A 76 -4.82 5.04 6.80
N MET A 77 -4.70 4.19 7.81
CA MET A 77 -3.60 3.23 7.95
C MET A 77 -4.15 1.84 8.22
N ASP A 78 -3.54 0.82 7.63
CA ASP A 78 -3.89 -0.57 7.94
C ASP A 78 -3.72 -0.85 9.45
N VAL A 79 -4.72 -1.52 10.02
CA VAL A 79 -4.82 -1.85 11.45
C VAL A 79 -3.62 -2.67 11.90
N HIS A 80 -3.16 -3.59 11.07
CA HIS A 80 -2.02 -4.45 11.30
C HIS A 80 -1.11 -4.51 10.05
N GLU A 81 0.03 -5.19 10.15
CA GLU A 81 0.88 -5.50 9.00
C GLU A 81 0.13 -6.39 8.01
N ILE A 82 0.40 -6.27 6.70
CA ILE A 82 -0.24 -7.12 5.70
C ILE A 82 0.07 -8.59 6.01
N SER A 83 -0.98 -9.40 6.12
CA SER A 83 -0.88 -10.82 6.41
C SER A 83 -0.47 -11.64 5.19
N ASN A 84 0.01 -12.86 5.40
CA ASN A 84 0.27 -13.82 4.31
C ASN A 84 -1.01 -14.11 3.52
N ASN A 85 -2.18 -14.14 4.17
CA ASN A 85 -3.46 -14.35 3.47
C ASN A 85 -3.80 -13.19 2.52
N GLU A 86 -3.72 -11.95 3.00
CA GLU A 86 -3.98 -10.76 2.17
C GLU A 86 -2.97 -10.66 1.01
N TYR A 87 -1.69 -10.95 1.26
CA TYR A 87 -0.69 -10.94 0.19
C TYR A 87 -0.87 -12.09 -0.81
N ARG A 88 -1.34 -13.27 -0.36
CA ARG A 88 -1.71 -14.37 -1.28
C ARG A 88 -2.86 -13.99 -2.19
N GLN A 89 -3.80 -13.14 -1.77
CA GLN A 89 -4.82 -12.61 -2.66
C GLN A 89 -4.19 -11.88 -3.86
N PHE A 90 -3.17 -11.06 -3.62
CA PHE A 90 -2.42 -10.40 -4.69
C PHE A 90 -1.70 -11.39 -5.60
N VAL A 91 -0.99 -12.38 -5.03
CA VAL A 91 -0.28 -13.39 -5.83
C VAL A 91 -1.25 -14.21 -6.69
N ASN A 92 -2.40 -14.61 -6.13
CA ASN A 92 -3.43 -15.33 -6.87
C ASN A 92 -4.05 -14.47 -7.97
N TYR A 93 -4.33 -13.19 -7.71
CA TYR A 93 -4.78 -12.26 -8.75
C TYR A 93 -3.79 -12.18 -9.90
N VAL A 94 -2.50 -12.07 -9.62
CA VAL A 94 -1.46 -12.01 -10.66
C VAL A 94 -1.39 -13.32 -11.45
N ARG A 95 -1.45 -14.47 -10.77
CA ARG A 95 -1.52 -15.79 -11.41
C ARG A 95 -2.72 -15.87 -12.36
N ASP A 96 -3.91 -15.53 -11.87
CA ASP A 96 -5.16 -15.68 -12.63
C ASP A 96 -5.20 -14.67 -13.78
N SER A 97 -4.74 -13.44 -13.57
CA SER A 97 -4.53 -12.45 -14.63
C SER A 97 -3.61 -12.99 -15.73
N LEU A 98 -2.49 -13.61 -15.37
CA LEU A 98 -1.55 -14.15 -16.35
C LEU A 98 -2.16 -15.28 -17.17
N PHE A 99 -2.90 -16.18 -16.52
CA PHE A 99 -3.60 -17.27 -17.21
C PHE A 99 -4.63 -16.72 -18.19
N LEU A 100 -5.47 -15.78 -17.75
CA LEU A 100 -6.49 -15.15 -18.60
C LEU A 100 -5.85 -14.39 -19.77
N ASN A 101 -4.74 -13.66 -19.55
CA ASN A 101 -4.03 -12.99 -20.66
C ASN A 101 -3.52 -14.01 -21.69
N THR A 102 -2.94 -15.14 -21.26
CA THR A 102 -2.45 -16.17 -22.19
C THR A 102 -3.59 -16.83 -22.97
N LEU A 103 -4.75 -17.03 -22.36
CA LEU A 103 -5.92 -17.57 -23.04
C LEU A 103 -6.51 -16.55 -24.03
N ALA A 104 -6.58 -15.28 -23.65
CA ALA A 104 -6.98 -14.19 -24.54
C ALA A 104 -6.03 -14.04 -25.73
N GLU A 105 -4.72 -14.19 -25.52
CA GLU A 105 -3.71 -14.16 -26.59
C GLU A 105 -3.80 -15.37 -27.54
N ASN A 106 -4.48 -16.45 -27.14
CA ASN A 106 -4.79 -17.59 -28.00
C ASN A 106 -6.13 -17.42 -28.75
N ASP A 107 -6.71 -16.23 -28.75
CA ASP A 107 -8.03 -15.92 -29.35
C ASP A 107 -9.17 -16.78 -28.78
N ASP A 108 -9.13 -17.13 -27.48
CA ASP A 108 -10.27 -17.75 -26.80
C ASP A 108 -11.26 -16.68 -26.33
N ASP A 109 -12.30 -16.45 -27.14
CA ASP A 109 -13.35 -15.45 -26.95
C ASP A 109 -14.08 -15.55 -25.58
N ARG A 110 -13.94 -16.66 -24.84
CA ARG A 110 -14.51 -16.80 -23.50
C ARG A 110 -13.85 -15.86 -22.48
N TYR A 111 -12.57 -15.56 -22.65
CA TYR A 111 -11.74 -14.96 -21.59
C TYR A 111 -11.40 -13.48 -21.83
N PHE A 112 -11.92 -12.86 -22.90
CA PHE A 112 -11.74 -11.44 -23.14
C PHE A 112 -12.95 -10.79 -23.82
N TYR A 113 -13.07 -9.49 -23.62
CA TYR A 113 -14.01 -8.63 -24.34
C TYR A 113 -13.22 -7.69 -25.26
N ALA A 114 -13.52 -7.70 -26.55
CA ALA A 114 -12.93 -6.78 -27.54
C ALA A 114 -13.72 -5.47 -27.69
N GLU A 115 -14.93 -5.41 -27.13
CA GLU A 115 -15.84 -4.28 -27.21
C GLU A 115 -16.19 -3.77 -25.81
N ASN A 116 -16.26 -2.45 -25.66
CA ASN A 116 -16.82 -1.82 -24.46
C ASN A 116 -18.33 -2.07 -24.33
N GLU A 117 -18.91 -1.81 -23.16
CA GLU A 117 -20.37 -1.89 -22.92
C GLU A 117 -21.22 -1.07 -23.91
N SER A 118 -20.61 -0.07 -24.56
CA SER A 118 -21.23 0.75 -25.61
C SER A 118 -21.03 0.22 -27.04
N GLY A 119 -20.47 -0.97 -27.22
CA GLY A 119 -20.20 -1.60 -28.53
C GLY A 119 -19.07 -0.94 -29.32
N GLN A 120 -18.16 -0.21 -28.64
CA GLN A 120 -16.98 0.39 -29.28
C GLN A 120 -15.79 -0.55 -29.13
N GLU A 121 -15.09 -0.83 -30.23
CA GLU A 121 -13.84 -1.58 -30.21
C GLU A 121 -12.82 -0.90 -29.30
N LEU A 122 -12.18 -1.70 -28.45
CA LEU A 122 -11.14 -1.25 -27.54
C LEU A 122 -9.85 -0.90 -28.30
N ASP A 123 -9.20 0.20 -27.91
CA ASP A 123 -8.00 0.68 -28.59
C ASP A 123 -6.81 -0.26 -28.31
N ARG A 124 -6.19 -0.76 -29.37
CA ARG A 124 -5.06 -1.71 -29.30
C ARG A 124 -3.80 -1.11 -28.67
N PHE A 125 -3.62 0.20 -28.76
CA PHE A 125 -2.44 0.90 -28.25
C PHE A 125 -2.59 1.30 -26.77
N ILE A 126 -3.82 1.53 -26.30
CA ILE A 126 -4.11 1.96 -24.92
C ILE A 126 -4.46 0.76 -24.02
N ASP A 127 -5.36 -0.12 -24.47
CA ASP A 127 -5.93 -1.19 -23.63
C ASP A 127 -5.45 -2.59 -24.03
N LYS A 128 -4.35 -2.69 -24.79
CA LYS A 128 -3.94 -3.92 -25.53
C LYS A 128 -5.00 -4.43 -26.52
N GLY A 129 -6.13 -3.74 -26.68
CA GLY A 129 -7.23 -4.10 -27.56
C GLY A 129 -8.25 -5.05 -26.96
N TYR A 130 -8.14 -5.41 -25.67
CA TYR A 130 -9.11 -6.27 -24.99
C TYR A 130 -9.12 -6.06 -23.47
N VAL A 131 -10.27 -6.34 -22.83
CA VAL A 131 -10.42 -6.42 -21.38
C VAL A 131 -10.61 -7.87 -20.97
N LEU A 132 -9.92 -8.32 -19.91
CA LEU A 132 -10.04 -9.70 -19.43
C LEU A 132 -11.43 -9.97 -18.85
N ASN A 133 -12.00 -11.10 -19.22
CA ASN A 133 -13.24 -11.59 -18.63
C ASN A 133 -12.94 -12.35 -17.33
N TRP A 134 -13.18 -11.68 -16.20
CA TRP A 134 -12.99 -12.24 -14.87
C TRP A 134 -14.18 -13.06 -14.36
N GLU A 135 -15.30 -13.07 -15.08
CA GLU A 135 -16.52 -13.79 -14.67
C GLU A 135 -16.50 -15.25 -15.07
N GLU A 136 -15.84 -15.57 -16.20
CA GLU A 136 -15.74 -16.93 -16.70
C GLU A 136 -14.62 -17.70 -15.96
N PRO A 137 -14.93 -18.83 -15.30
CA PRO A 137 -13.91 -19.66 -14.68
C PRO A 137 -13.03 -20.33 -15.74
N ILE A 138 -11.74 -20.46 -15.44
CA ILE A 138 -10.80 -21.18 -16.32
C ILE A 138 -11.21 -22.66 -16.42
N ALA A 139 -11.49 -23.11 -17.65
CA ALA A 139 -11.89 -24.48 -17.98
C ALA A 139 -10.69 -25.45 -17.92
N TRP A 140 -10.28 -25.84 -16.71
CA TRP A 140 -9.17 -26.78 -16.48
C TRP A 140 -9.45 -28.21 -16.98
N ASP A 141 -10.70 -28.52 -17.34
CA ASP A 141 -11.14 -29.78 -17.92
C ASP A 141 -10.92 -29.86 -19.44
N ASP A 142 -10.73 -28.70 -20.09
CA ASP A 142 -10.37 -28.59 -21.49
C ASP A 142 -8.86 -28.89 -21.66
N GLU A 143 -8.53 -29.91 -22.47
CA GLU A 143 -7.15 -30.39 -22.64
C GLU A 143 -6.26 -29.32 -23.27
N ASP A 144 -6.78 -28.54 -24.22
CA ASP A 144 -6.02 -27.48 -24.91
C ASP A 144 -5.68 -26.34 -23.93
N VAL A 145 -6.65 -25.95 -23.09
CA VAL A 145 -6.48 -24.94 -22.03
C VAL A 145 -5.49 -25.43 -20.98
N PHE A 146 -5.66 -26.68 -20.53
CA PHE A 146 -4.81 -27.28 -19.52
C PHE A 146 -3.36 -27.34 -20.02
N ASP A 147 -3.12 -27.89 -21.21
CA ASP A 147 -1.76 -28.04 -21.75
C ASP A 147 -1.08 -26.69 -21.96
N LEU A 148 -1.79 -25.69 -22.48
CA LEU A 148 -1.25 -24.34 -22.68
C LEU A 148 -0.80 -23.72 -21.36
N LEU A 149 -1.67 -23.72 -20.34
CA LEU A 149 -1.34 -23.13 -19.04
C LEU A 149 -0.32 -23.96 -18.27
N TYR A 150 -0.41 -25.30 -18.36
CA TYR A 150 0.52 -26.21 -17.71
C TYR A 150 1.94 -26.03 -18.24
N ASP A 151 2.09 -25.98 -19.56
CA ASP A 151 3.40 -25.80 -20.19
C ASP A 151 4.01 -24.43 -19.89
N GLN A 152 3.16 -23.40 -19.81
CA GLN A 152 3.62 -22.04 -19.60
C GLN A 152 3.83 -21.66 -18.13
N TYR A 153 3.14 -22.26 -17.16
CA TYR A 153 3.17 -21.74 -15.79
C TYR A 153 3.53 -22.76 -14.72
N PHE A 154 3.73 -24.03 -15.05
CA PHE A 154 4.09 -25.05 -14.08
C PHE A 154 5.53 -25.53 -14.29
N LEU A 155 6.15 -25.98 -13.19
CA LEU A 155 7.50 -26.53 -13.23
C LEU A 155 7.53 -27.82 -14.07
N GLN A 156 8.55 -27.96 -14.92
CA GLN A 156 8.72 -29.09 -15.84
C GLN A 156 10.01 -29.86 -15.56
N GLY A 157 10.03 -31.14 -15.98
CA GLY A 157 11.25 -31.96 -16.00
C GLY A 157 11.97 -32.04 -14.65
N SER A 158 13.24 -31.62 -14.63
CA SER A 158 14.12 -31.66 -13.46
C SER A 158 13.78 -30.63 -12.38
N ASP A 159 13.01 -29.59 -12.71
CA ASP A 159 12.62 -28.55 -11.74
C ASP A 159 11.51 -29.05 -10.81
N ARG A 160 10.86 -30.17 -11.12
CA ARG A 160 9.81 -30.76 -10.28
C ARG A 160 10.42 -31.55 -9.12
N PHE A 161 10.13 -31.12 -7.89
CA PHE A 161 10.47 -31.89 -6.70
C PHE A 161 9.35 -32.89 -6.38
N TYR A 162 9.71 -34.17 -6.13
CA TYR A 162 8.78 -35.27 -5.86
C TYR A 162 7.61 -35.43 -6.86
N ASN A 163 7.78 -35.01 -8.11
CA ASN A 163 6.73 -35.04 -9.14
C ASN A 163 5.44 -34.30 -8.72
N ARG A 164 5.54 -33.30 -7.84
CA ARG A 164 4.42 -32.41 -7.50
C ARG A 164 4.14 -31.47 -8.68
N LYS A 165 2.89 -31.05 -8.83
CA LYS A 165 2.49 -30.01 -9.78
C LYS A 165 2.57 -28.68 -9.03
N GLU A 166 3.62 -27.92 -9.31
CA GLU A 166 3.90 -26.64 -8.65
C GLU A 166 4.03 -25.56 -9.71
N ILE A 167 3.52 -24.37 -9.40
CA ILE A 167 3.60 -23.21 -10.28
C ILE A 167 5.03 -22.69 -10.29
N ASP A 168 5.52 -22.30 -11.47
CA ASP A 168 6.78 -21.60 -11.63
C ASP A 168 6.65 -20.15 -11.14
N THR A 169 7.07 -19.93 -9.90
CA THR A 169 7.00 -18.62 -9.24
C THR A 169 7.78 -17.54 -9.97
N ARG A 170 8.78 -17.89 -10.79
CA ARG A 170 9.60 -16.95 -11.59
C ARG A 170 8.77 -16.24 -12.66
N ARG A 171 7.63 -16.81 -13.06
CA ARG A 171 6.74 -16.26 -14.10
C ARG A 171 5.65 -15.35 -13.55
N LEU A 172 5.50 -15.26 -12.23
CA LEU A 172 4.50 -14.41 -11.57
C LEU A 172 4.93 -12.94 -11.55
N ASN A 173 5.01 -12.35 -12.74
CA ASN A 173 5.38 -10.96 -12.94
C ASN A 173 4.14 -10.08 -13.07
N TYR A 174 4.00 -9.10 -12.19
CA TYR A 174 2.94 -8.11 -12.23
C TYR A 174 3.44 -6.83 -12.89
N ARG A 175 2.65 -6.33 -13.83
CA ARG A 175 2.92 -5.10 -14.56
C ARG A 175 1.95 -4.02 -14.12
N TYR A 176 2.47 -2.86 -13.74
CA TYR A 176 1.67 -1.73 -13.30
C TYR A 176 2.26 -0.40 -13.74
N TYR A 177 1.46 0.66 -13.65
CA TYR A 177 1.81 2.00 -14.10
C TYR A 177 1.66 2.99 -12.96
N TRP A 178 2.53 3.99 -12.91
CA TRP A 178 2.40 5.10 -11.99
C TRP A 178 2.82 6.42 -12.63
N PHE A 179 2.34 7.52 -12.06
CA PHE A 179 2.57 8.86 -12.57
C PHE A 179 3.64 9.60 -11.77
N ASN A 180 4.74 9.99 -12.42
CA ASN A 180 5.83 10.73 -11.78
C ASN A 180 5.48 12.22 -11.64
N LEU A 181 4.80 12.53 -10.54
CA LEU A 181 4.40 13.89 -10.18
C LEU A 181 5.58 14.85 -9.98
N ALA A 182 6.71 14.37 -9.43
CA ALA A 182 7.88 15.22 -9.18
C ALA A 182 8.49 15.71 -10.50
N LYS A 183 8.63 14.81 -11.49
CA LYS A 183 9.08 15.15 -12.84
C LYS A 183 8.07 16.05 -13.54
N ALA A 184 6.77 15.76 -13.43
CA ALA A 184 5.70 16.56 -14.02
C ALA A 184 5.57 17.98 -13.42
N ALA A 185 5.94 18.17 -12.15
CA ALA A 185 5.91 19.45 -11.47
C ALA A 185 7.06 20.39 -11.88
N SER A 186 8.14 19.83 -12.46
CA SER A 186 9.29 20.62 -12.90
C SER A 186 8.89 21.74 -13.86
N LYS A 187 9.57 22.89 -13.75
CA LYS A 187 9.31 24.07 -14.58
C LYS A 187 10.20 24.13 -15.82
N ASP A 188 11.32 23.42 -15.80
CA ASP A 188 12.42 23.65 -16.74
C ASP A 188 12.18 23.10 -18.14
N ALA A 189 11.27 22.13 -18.29
CA ALA A 189 11.06 21.42 -19.56
C ALA A 189 9.65 21.61 -20.16
N ARG A 190 8.88 22.61 -19.71
CA ARG A 190 7.54 22.89 -20.23
C ARG A 190 7.62 23.46 -21.65
N ASP A 191 7.02 22.75 -22.60
CA ASP A 191 7.18 22.93 -24.04
C ASP A 191 6.03 23.68 -24.72
N GLU A 192 4.90 23.89 -24.03
CA GLU A 192 3.73 24.52 -24.62
C GLU A 192 3.23 25.72 -23.80
N GLU A 193 2.88 26.79 -24.52
CA GLU A 193 2.41 28.06 -23.97
C GLU A 193 0.91 28.22 -24.21
N TYR A 194 0.10 28.04 -23.16
CA TYR A 194 -1.35 28.20 -23.22
C TYR A 194 -1.73 29.61 -22.78
N GLY A 195 -1.96 30.50 -23.75
CA GLY A 195 -2.51 31.84 -23.49
C GLY A 195 -2.48 32.73 -24.72
N GLU A 196 -3.42 33.67 -24.78
CA GLU A 196 -3.43 34.74 -25.77
C GLU A 196 -2.86 36.03 -25.15
N VAL A 197 -2.29 36.89 -25.98
CA VAL A 197 -1.89 38.24 -25.55
C VAL A 197 -3.12 39.13 -25.51
N ASN A 198 -3.22 39.98 -24.48
CA ASN A 198 -4.28 40.97 -24.42
C ASN A 198 -4.00 42.18 -25.34
N GLU A 199 -4.93 43.13 -25.42
CA GLU A 199 -4.78 44.36 -26.23
C GLU A 199 -3.58 45.23 -25.81
N LEU A 200 -3.06 45.04 -24.59
CA LEU A 200 -1.86 45.70 -24.07
C LEU A 200 -0.58 44.88 -24.34
N ASN A 201 -0.66 43.81 -25.14
CA ASN A 201 0.41 42.86 -25.42
C ASN A 201 1.00 42.20 -24.16
N GLN A 202 0.17 42.02 -23.12
CA GLN A 202 0.54 41.29 -21.91
C GLN A 202 0.14 39.83 -22.05
N LEU A 203 1.06 38.93 -21.71
CA LEU A 203 0.85 37.51 -21.76
C LEU A 203 0.42 37.00 -20.37
N HIS A 204 -0.79 36.46 -20.30
CA HIS A 204 -1.33 35.79 -19.12
C HIS A 204 -1.40 34.28 -19.36
N SER A 205 -0.29 33.68 -19.81
CA SER A 205 -0.20 32.26 -20.14
C SER A 205 0.26 31.42 -18.95
N VAL A 206 -0.15 30.15 -18.94
CA VAL A 206 0.49 29.12 -18.12
C VAL A 206 1.24 28.20 -19.06
N ARG A 207 2.56 28.10 -18.89
CA ARG A 207 3.35 27.07 -19.58
C ARG A 207 3.07 25.70 -19.00
N ARG A 208 2.83 24.73 -19.87
CA ARG A 208 2.52 23.33 -19.53
C ARG A 208 3.29 22.39 -20.45
N TYR A 209 3.20 21.10 -20.14
CA TYR A 209 3.68 20.05 -21.01
C TYR A 209 2.60 19.69 -22.03
N SER A 210 2.98 19.48 -23.29
CA SER A 210 2.08 19.08 -24.38
C SER A 210 1.50 17.68 -24.20
N ASP A 211 2.32 16.74 -23.71
CA ASP A 211 1.93 15.35 -23.49
C ASP A 211 2.13 14.94 -22.02
N ARG A 212 1.13 14.25 -21.46
CA ARG A 212 1.16 13.69 -20.11
C ARG A 212 1.82 12.31 -20.07
N SER A 213 1.84 11.58 -21.18
CA SER A 213 2.35 10.20 -21.27
C SER A 213 3.83 10.10 -20.85
N GLN A 214 4.63 11.15 -21.11
CA GLN A 214 6.05 11.23 -20.77
C GLN A 214 6.40 11.13 -19.26
N PHE A 215 5.38 11.19 -18.40
CA PHE A 215 5.50 11.05 -16.95
C PHE A 215 4.92 9.74 -16.42
N VAL A 216 4.27 8.95 -17.26
CA VAL A 216 3.82 7.60 -16.92
C VAL A 216 5.04 6.69 -16.95
N VAL A 217 5.25 5.97 -15.85
CA VAL A 217 6.32 4.99 -15.69
C VAL A 217 5.66 3.62 -15.61
N GLU A 218 6.15 2.69 -16.43
CA GLU A 218 5.77 1.29 -16.40
C GLU A 218 6.78 0.51 -15.55
N GLU A 219 6.27 -0.35 -14.69
CA GLU A 219 7.08 -1.26 -13.89
C GLU A 219 6.58 -2.69 -14.04
N THR A 220 7.53 -3.64 -14.03
CA THR A 220 7.24 -5.07 -13.99
C THR A 220 8.08 -5.70 -12.89
N ILE A 221 7.43 -6.43 -11.97
CA ILE A 221 8.10 -7.04 -10.82
C ILE A 221 7.56 -8.44 -10.56
N ASN A 222 8.43 -9.35 -10.15
CA ASN A 222 8.00 -10.65 -9.65
C ASN A 222 7.35 -10.47 -8.28
N VAL A 223 6.12 -10.97 -8.10
CA VAL A 223 5.34 -10.70 -6.88
C VAL A 223 5.50 -11.75 -5.80
N TYR A 224 6.10 -12.89 -6.11
CA TYR A 224 6.19 -14.00 -5.19
C TYR A 224 7.26 -13.73 -4.12
N PRO A 225 6.97 -13.86 -2.80
CA PRO A 225 7.95 -13.58 -1.76
C PRO A 225 9.15 -14.54 -1.81
N ASP A 226 10.33 -14.03 -1.46
CA ASP A 226 11.51 -14.87 -1.30
C ASP A 226 11.42 -15.70 -0.02
N THR A 227 11.00 -16.96 -0.16
CA THR A 227 10.91 -17.90 0.96
C THR A 227 12.27 -18.32 1.53
N LEU A 228 13.37 -18.14 0.80
CA LEU A 228 14.70 -18.55 1.24
C LEU A 228 15.33 -17.58 2.24
N VAL A 229 14.67 -16.44 2.54
CA VAL A 229 15.05 -15.53 3.64
C VAL A 229 15.23 -16.25 4.95
N TRP A 230 14.40 -17.24 5.22
CA TRP A 230 14.47 -18.05 6.44
C TRP A 230 15.79 -18.82 6.59
N ILE A 231 16.44 -19.14 5.46
CA ILE A 231 17.72 -19.85 5.43
C ILE A 231 18.89 -18.87 5.34
N HIS A 232 18.83 -17.89 4.42
CA HIS A 232 19.99 -17.04 4.13
C HIS A 232 20.23 -15.98 5.20
N ASP A 233 19.20 -15.44 5.85
CA ASP A 233 19.37 -14.44 6.91
C ASP A 233 19.93 -15.08 8.19
N TYR A 234 19.77 -16.40 8.36
CA TYR A 234 20.12 -17.13 9.57
C TYR A 234 20.94 -18.40 9.29
N ALA A 235 22.23 -18.21 9.02
CA ALA A 235 23.15 -19.32 8.83
C ALA A 235 23.22 -20.24 10.07
N TYR A 236 23.27 -21.56 9.83
CA TYR A 236 23.37 -22.61 10.85
C TYR A 236 22.17 -22.66 11.82
N SER A 237 20.96 -22.37 11.34
CA SER A 237 19.70 -22.52 12.07
C SER A 237 18.76 -23.51 11.37
N TYR A 238 17.89 -24.19 12.13
CA TYR A 238 16.88 -25.11 11.59
C TYR A 238 15.59 -24.34 11.28
N ASN A 239 15.56 -23.70 10.11
CA ASN A 239 14.46 -22.85 9.64
C ASN A 239 13.77 -23.41 8.37
N GLU A 240 14.14 -24.61 7.95
CA GLU A 240 13.57 -25.30 6.78
C GLU A 240 12.04 -25.39 6.83
N PRO A 241 11.38 -25.66 7.99
CA PRO A 241 9.92 -25.66 8.05
C PRO A 241 9.29 -24.30 7.69
N LEU A 242 9.96 -23.18 8.03
CA LEU A 242 9.49 -21.83 7.70
C LEU A 242 9.74 -21.53 6.22
N ALA A 243 10.91 -21.89 5.69
CA ALA A 243 11.20 -21.75 4.27
C ALA A 243 10.19 -22.51 3.38
N GLU A 244 9.77 -23.71 3.80
CA GLU A 244 8.84 -24.54 3.03
C GLU A 244 7.37 -24.11 3.18
N ASN A 245 6.96 -23.59 4.36
CA ASN A 245 5.54 -23.48 4.70
C ASN A 245 5.05 -22.07 5.06
N TYR A 246 5.93 -21.12 5.39
CA TYR A 246 5.51 -19.85 6.00
C TYR A 246 4.54 -19.05 5.13
N PHE A 247 4.77 -18.95 3.83
CA PHE A 247 3.92 -18.14 2.95
C PHE A 247 2.63 -18.85 2.51
N TRP A 248 2.67 -20.17 2.28
CA TRP A 248 1.57 -20.90 1.65
C TRP A 248 0.66 -21.68 2.60
N HIS A 249 1.19 -22.13 3.74
CA HIS A 249 0.48 -23.08 4.58
C HIS A 249 -0.58 -22.36 5.45
N PRO A 250 -1.82 -22.89 5.56
CA PRO A 250 -2.93 -22.29 6.31
C PRO A 250 -2.62 -21.88 7.76
N ALA A 251 -1.65 -22.53 8.38
CA ALA A 251 -1.22 -22.23 9.75
C ALA A 251 -0.59 -20.83 9.92
N TYR A 252 -0.14 -20.21 8.83
CA TYR A 252 0.52 -18.90 8.84
C TYR A 252 -0.33 -17.81 8.16
N ASP A 253 -1.62 -18.06 7.96
CA ASP A 253 -2.53 -17.15 7.23
C ASP A 253 -2.58 -15.76 7.88
N ASP A 254 -2.68 -15.74 9.21
CA ASP A 254 -2.78 -14.52 10.02
C ASP A 254 -1.41 -14.00 10.50
N TYR A 255 -0.31 -14.49 9.93
CA TYR A 255 1.05 -13.99 10.22
C TYR A 255 1.46 -12.92 9.20
N PRO A 256 2.33 -11.97 9.57
CA PRO A 256 2.76 -10.92 8.67
C PRO A 256 3.52 -11.50 7.47
N VAL A 257 3.27 -10.95 6.28
CA VAL A 257 4.07 -11.28 5.10
C VAL A 257 5.50 -10.78 5.29
N VAL A 258 6.47 -11.65 5.01
CA VAL A 258 7.90 -11.35 5.02
C VAL A 258 8.55 -11.93 3.77
N GLY A 259 9.83 -11.62 3.54
CA GLY A 259 10.50 -12.01 2.31
C GLY A 259 10.05 -11.17 1.11
N VAL A 260 9.50 -9.98 1.37
CA VAL A 260 9.09 -9.02 0.35
C VAL A 260 10.05 -7.84 0.28
N THR A 261 10.38 -7.43 -0.94
CA THR A 261 11.18 -6.22 -1.21
C THR A 261 10.32 -4.97 -1.10
N TRP A 262 10.96 -3.80 -1.04
CA TRP A 262 10.24 -2.52 -1.07
C TRP A 262 9.41 -2.37 -2.36
N GLY A 263 9.95 -2.78 -3.51
CA GLY A 263 9.25 -2.73 -4.78
C GLY A 263 8.01 -3.63 -4.82
N GLN A 264 8.09 -4.83 -4.23
CA GLN A 264 6.94 -5.73 -4.14
C GLN A 264 5.81 -5.13 -3.28
N ALA A 265 6.17 -4.47 -2.17
CA ALA A 265 5.20 -3.78 -1.32
C ALA A 265 4.54 -2.57 -2.03
N VAL A 266 5.29 -1.85 -2.88
CA VAL A 266 4.73 -0.77 -3.72
C VAL A 266 3.79 -1.34 -4.78
N ALA A 267 4.15 -2.45 -5.43
CA ALA A 267 3.33 -3.12 -6.42
C ALA A 267 2.01 -3.63 -5.83
N PHE A 268 2.04 -4.20 -4.62
CA PHE A 268 0.83 -4.58 -3.87
C PHE A 268 -0.11 -3.39 -3.65
N ASN A 269 0.44 -2.23 -3.29
CA ASN A 269 -0.34 -1.00 -3.10
C ASN A 269 -0.93 -0.45 -4.41
N ALA A 270 -0.20 -0.56 -5.52
CA ALA A 270 -0.70 -0.22 -6.85
C ALA A 270 -1.87 -1.14 -7.24
N TRP A 271 -1.72 -2.44 -7.04
CA TRP A 271 -2.78 -3.43 -7.26
C TRP A 271 -4.02 -3.15 -6.38
N ARG A 272 -3.84 -2.92 -5.08
CA ARG A 272 -4.94 -2.58 -4.15
C ARG A 272 -5.69 -1.32 -4.61
N THR A 273 -4.98 -0.35 -5.17
CA THR A 273 -5.57 0.86 -5.75
C THR A 273 -6.37 0.54 -7.01
N GLN A 274 -5.81 -0.29 -7.89
CA GLN A 274 -6.45 -0.71 -9.13
C GLN A 274 -7.78 -1.39 -8.86
N ILE A 275 -7.81 -2.47 -8.07
CA ILE A 275 -9.03 -3.25 -7.83
C ILE A 275 -10.16 -2.40 -7.20
N MET A 276 -9.78 -1.46 -6.33
CA MET A 276 -10.74 -0.61 -5.64
C MET A 276 -11.31 0.46 -6.57
N ASN A 277 -10.47 1.11 -7.37
CA ASN A 277 -10.94 2.14 -8.31
C ASN A 277 -11.68 1.52 -9.51
N GLU A 278 -11.31 0.33 -9.96
CA GLU A 278 -12.09 -0.44 -10.96
C GLU A 278 -13.48 -0.75 -10.43
N TRP A 279 -13.60 -1.20 -9.17
CA TRP A 279 -14.91 -1.42 -8.55
C TRP A 279 -15.71 -0.12 -8.41
N LYS A 280 -15.08 0.97 -7.95
CA LYS A 280 -15.74 2.29 -7.87
C LYS A 280 -16.22 2.79 -9.23
N GLN A 281 -15.42 2.57 -10.28
CA GLN A 281 -15.78 2.95 -11.65
C GLN A 281 -17.04 2.20 -12.11
N LYS A 282 -17.12 0.88 -11.87
CA LYS A 282 -18.29 0.07 -12.21
C LYS A 282 -19.57 0.51 -11.49
N GLU A 283 -19.42 1.09 -10.30
CA GLU A 283 -20.54 1.62 -9.50
C GLU A 283 -20.84 3.11 -9.79
N ASP A 284 -20.25 3.69 -10.85
CA ASP A 284 -20.35 5.12 -11.21
C ASP A 284 -19.96 6.07 -10.06
N GLN A 285 -19.01 5.64 -9.21
CA GLN A 285 -18.51 6.41 -8.06
C GLN A 285 -17.18 7.08 -8.37
N THR A 286 -16.94 8.22 -7.72
CA THR A 286 -15.66 8.92 -7.84
C THR A 286 -14.50 8.09 -7.27
N TYR A 287 -13.34 8.14 -7.95
CA TYR A 287 -12.13 7.42 -7.54
C TYR A 287 -11.61 7.87 -6.18
N ILE A 288 -11.02 6.93 -5.45
CA ILE A 288 -10.32 7.20 -4.20
C ILE A 288 -8.83 7.45 -4.44
N GLN A 289 -8.16 7.93 -3.40
CA GLN A 289 -6.71 8.09 -3.43
C GLN A 289 -6.00 6.73 -3.47
N LYS A 290 -4.77 6.73 -4.02
CA LYS A 290 -3.95 5.52 -4.06
C LYS A 290 -3.57 5.05 -2.66
N PHE A 291 -3.59 3.72 -2.49
CA PHE A 291 -2.86 3.08 -1.42
C PHE A 291 -1.36 3.19 -1.70
N ARG A 292 -0.57 3.29 -0.64
CA ARG A 292 0.89 3.45 -0.69
C ARG A 292 1.50 3.02 0.64
N LEU A 293 2.82 2.87 0.66
CA LEU A 293 3.55 2.79 1.91
C LEU A 293 3.44 4.11 2.70
N PRO A 294 3.42 4.07 4.04
CA PRO A 294 3.48 5.27 4.87
C PRO A 294 4.78 6.03 4.64
N SER A 295 4.74 7.36 4.78
CA SER A 295 6.00 8.09 5.03
C SER A 295 6.53 7.73 6.42
N GLU A 296 7.83 7.93 6.64
CA GLU A 296 8.44 7.72 7.97
C GLU A 296 7.69 8.52 9.06
N ALA A 297 7.28 9.75 8.75
CA ALA A 297 6.62 10.63 9.69
C ALA A 297 5.16 10.22 9.95
N GLU A 298 4.44 9.74 8.93
CA GLU A 298 3.11 9.14 9.11
C GLU A 298 3.21 7.91 10.02
N TRP A 299 4.17 7.01 9.74
CA TRP A 299 4.39 5.82 10.54
C TRP A 299 4.65 6.16 12.02
N GLU A 300 5.55 7.10 12.30
CA GLU A 300 5.87 7.48 13.67
C GLU A 300 4.67 8.15 14.39
N TYR A 301 3.95 9.02 13.68
CA TYR A 301 2.76 9.67 14.21
C TYR A 301 1.69 8.65 14.61
N ALA A 302 1.44 7.67 13.74
CA ALA A 302 0.54 6.57 13.99
C ALA A 302 1.01 5.69 15.15
N ALA A 303 2.31 5.33 15.19
CA ALA A 303 2.88 4.46 16.21
C ALA A 303 2.71 5.04 17.63
N ARG A 304 2.84 6.35 17.78
CA ARG A 304 2.68 7.06 19.05
C ARG A 304 1.23 7.09 19.58
N GLY A 305 0.23 6.77 18.75
CA GLY A 305 -1.17 6.70 19.19
C GLY A 305 -1.72 8.02 19.75
N GLY A 306 -1.28 9.17 19.25
CA GLY A 306 -1.69 10.49 19.76
C GLY A 306 -1.00 10.93 21.05
N ARG A 307 0.06 10.23 21.49
CA ARG A 307 0.90 10.62 22.62
C ARG A 307 2.14 11.39 22.15
N ASN A 308 2.54 12.42 22.90
CA ASN A 308 3.77 13.16 22.62
C ASN A 308 4.97 12.48 23.27
N LEU A 309 6.05 12.28 22.50
CA LEU A 309 7.33 11.73 22.98
C LEU A 309 7.22 10.37 23.69
N ALA A 310 6.15 9.60 23.43
CA ALA A 310 6.02 8.24 23.93
C ALA A 310 7.12 7.35 23.33
N PRO A 311 7.99 6.71 24.13
CA PRO A 311 9.05 5.85 23.59
C PRO A 311 8.50 4.62 22.89
N TYR A 312 7.36 4.10 23.34
CA TYR A 312 6.70 2.91 22.80
C TYR A 312 5.21 3.17 22.50
N PRO A 313 4.56 2.35 21.64
CA PRO A 313 3.17 2.58 21.23
C PRO A 313 2.14 2.62 22.37
N TRP A 314 2.38 1.89 23.45
CA TRP A 314 1.55 1.87 24.67
C TRP A 314 1.82 3.05 25.63
N GLY A 315 2.70 3.99 25.27
CA GLY A 315 2.94 5.23 26.02
C GLY A 315 3.91 5.14 27.20
N GLY A 316 4.03 3.98 27.83
CA GLY A 316 4.98 3.75 28.93
C GLY A 316 6.44 3.68 28.47
N PRO A 317 7.41 4.01 29.33
CA PRO A 317 8.85 3.93 28.99
C PRO A 317 9.40 2.50 29.05
N TYR A 318 8.61 1.54 29.53
CA TYR A 318 9.04 0.16 29.74
C TYR A 318 8.44 -0.78 28.70
N ILE A 319 9.24 -1.73 28.24
CA ILE A 319 8.86 -2.85 27.36
C ILE A 319 8.10 -3.97 28.07
N ARG A 320 7.84 -3.82 29.37
CA ARG A 320 7.16 -4.78 30.23
C ARG A 320 6.06 -4.12 31.03
N ASN A 321 5.01 -4.87 31.33
CA ASN A 321 3.99 -4.47 32.28
C ASN A 321 4.43 -4.71 33.74
N GLU A 322 3.55 -4.38 34.70
CA GLU A 322 3.81 -4.56 36.14
C GLU A 322 4.02 -6.02 36.54
N GLN A 323 3.45 -6.96 35.78
CA GLN A 323 3.61 -8.40 35.97
C GLN A 323 4.92 -8.93 35.35
N GLY A 324 5.69 -8.08 34.68
CA GLY A 324 6.95 -8.44 34.01
C GLY A 324 6.77 -9.04 32.62
N CYS A 325 5.54 -9.17 32.11
CA CYS A 325 5.28 -9.66 30.76
C CYS A 325 5.68 -8.60 29.73
N VAL A 326 6.33 -9.04 28.65
CA VAL A 326 6.67 -8.19 27.52
C VAL A 326 5.42 -7.76 26.75
N LEU A 327 5.47 -6.57 26.16
CA LEU A 327 4.32 -5.91 25.51
C LEU A 327 4.36 -5.96 23.96
N ALA A 328 5.37 -6.61 23.40
CA ALA A 328 5.61 -6.75 21.99
C ALA A 328 6.42 -8.02 21.72
N ASN A 329 6.42 -8.48 20.46
CA ASN A 329 7.28 -9.55 19.99
C ASN A 329 8.64 -9.00 19.54
N PHE A 330 9.69 -9.24 20.33
CA PHE A 330 11.05 -8.81 20.07
C PHE A 330 12.03 -9.70 20.85
N LYS A 331 13.33 -9.52 20.64
CA LYS A 331 14.40 -10.24 21.33
C LYS A 331 14.81 -9.54 22.64
N PRO A 332 14.41 -10.00 23.83
CA PRO A 332 14.63 -9.24 25.06
C PRO A 332 16.04 -9.42 25.62
N MET A 333 16.63 -10.61 25.46
CA MET A 333 17.97 -10.93 25.94
C MET A 333 18.79 -11.69 24.90
N ARG A 334 20.11 -11.75 25.12
CA ARG A 334 21.01 -12.47 24.21
C ARG A 334 20.71 -13.96 24.23
N GLY A 335 20.11 -14.45 23.14
CA GLY A 335 19.80 -15.86 22.94
C GLY A 335 18.42 -16.28 23.45
N ASP A 336 17.66 -15.34 24.03
CA ASP A 336 16.27 -15.55 24.41
C ASP A 336 15.36 -14.78 23.44
N TYR A 337 14.55 -15.53 22.70
CA TYR A 337 13.57 -15.02 21.74
C TYR A 337 12.14 -15.41 22.14
N VAL A 338 11.92 -16.06 23.28
CA VAL A 338 10.64 -16.75 23.57
C VAL A 338 9.95 -16.26 24.83
N GLU A 339 10.51 -15.25 25.49
CA GLU A 339 9.90 -14.66 26.68
C GLU A 339 8.50 -14.07 26.41
N ASP A 340 8.24 -13.72 25.15
CA ASP A 340 6.98 -13.24 24.61
C ASP A 340 6.07 -14.39 24.09
N ALA A 341 6.51 -15.64 24.25
CA ALA A 341 5.95 -16.88 23.72
C ALA A 341 6.04 -17.07 22.19
N ASN A 342 6.76 -16.23 21.45
CA ASN A 342 6.91 -16.34 19.99
C ASN A 342 8.40 -16.29 19.58
N ALA A 343 8.96 -17.43 19.16
CA ALA A 343 10.36 -17.48 18.72
C ALA A 343 10.65 -16.73 17.41
N TYR A 344 9.61 -16.49 16.60
CA TYR A 344 9.65 -15.85 15.29
C TYR A 344 8.55 -14.79 15.24
N THR A 345 7.97 -14.53 14.07
CA THR A 345 6.77 -13.69 13.96
C THR A 345 5.61 -14.25 14.79
N ALA A 346 4.70 -13.35 15.15
CA ALA A 346 3.43 -13.67 15.81
C ALA A 346 2.27 -13.30 14.88
N PRO A 347 1.04 -13.81 15.11
CA PRO A 347 -0.13 -13.37 14.38
C PRO A 347 -0.31 -11.85 14.42
N VAL A 348 -0.80 -11.25 13.34
CA VAL A 348 -0.88 -9.79 13.14
C VAL A 348 -1.80 -9.06 14.14
N GLU A 349 -2.71 -9.79 14.80
CA GLU A 349 -3.56 -9.26 15.88
C GLU A 349 -3.01 -9.56 17.29
N SER A 350 -1.76 -10.02 17.40
CA SER A 350 -1.10 -10.22 18.69
C SER A 350 -0.85 -8.89 19.41
N TYR A 351 -0.77 -8.96 20.74
CA TYR A 351 -0.57 -7.82 21.64
C TYR A 351 -1.71 -6.80 21.61
N SER A 352 -1.67 -5.81 22.50
CA SER A 352 -2.70 -4.78 22.57
C SER A 352 -2.45 -3.69 21.53
N PRO A 353 -3.49 -3.21 20.83
CA PRO A 353 -3.35 -2.10 19.92
C PRO A 353 -3.04 -0.79 20.67
N ASN A 354 -2.47 0.18 19.97
CA ASN A 354 -2.32 1.53 20.51
C ASN A 354 -3.67 2.30 20.49
N ASP A 355 -3.68 3.57 20.92
CA ASP A 355 -4.92 4.36 21.03
C ASP A 355 -5.53 4.76 19.67
N TYR A 356 -4.88 4.44 18.56
CA TYR A 356 -5.44 4.53 17.21
C TYR A 356 -5.95 3.18 16.70
N GLY A 357 -5.94 2.15 17.54
CA GLY A 357 -6.38 0.81 17.19
C GLY A 357 -5.38 0.05 16.31
N LEU A 358 -4.11 0.47 16.28
CA LEU A 358 -3.08 -0.14 15.45
C LEU A 358 -2.30 -1.19 16.24
N TYR A 359 -2.19 -2.40 15.69
CA TYR A 359 -1.47 -3.53 16.27
C TYR A 359 -0.01 -3.54 15.84
N ASN A 360 0.83 -4.14 16.68
CA ASN A 360 2.24 -4.44 16.40
C ASN A 360 3.07 -3.26 15.85
N MET A 361 2.75 -2.01 16.20
CA MET A 361 3.58 -0.85 15.85
C MET A 361 4.99 -0.89 16.51
N ALA A 362 5.27 -1.90 17.33
CA ALA A 362 6.57 -2.19 17.91
C ALA A 362 6.77 -3.71 17.94
N GLY A 363 7.87 -4.20 17.36
CA GLY A 363 8.17 -5.62 17.27
C GLY A 363 7.45 -6.33 16.11
N ASN A 364 7.33 -7.66 16.21
CA ASN A 364 6.82 -8.55 15.18
C ASN A 364 7.65 -8.48 13.89
N VAL A 365 7.34 -7.58 12.96
CA VAL A 365 8.17 -7.33 11.77
C VAL A 365 8.45 -5.83 11.64
N ALA A 366 9.65 -5.50 11.19
CA ALA A 366 9.94 -4.12 10.80
C ALA A 366 9.17 -3.80 9.53
N GLU A 367 8.80 -2.54 9.34
CA GLU A 367 7.90 -2.16 8.25
C GLU A 367 8.59 -1.24 7.24
N TRP A 368 8.44 -1.56 5.96
CA TRP A 368 8.84 -0.69 4.87
C TRP A 368 8.06 0.63 4.90
N THR A 369 8.77 1.74 4.68
CA THR A 369 8.17 3.06 4.46
C THR A 369 8.52 3.58 3.06
N ASN A 370 7.78 4.57 2.57
CA ASN A 370 8.04 5.19 1.27
C ASN A 370 9.33 6.04 1.26
N THR A 371 9.71 6.55 2.44
CA THR A 371 10.78 7.53 2.63
C THR A 371 12.16 6.89 2.37
N ALA A 372 12.97 7.54 1.55
CA ALA A 372 14.36 7.19 1.32
C ALA A 372 15.20 7.49 2.57
N PHE A 373 16.11 6.58 2.90
CA PHE A 373 16.96 6.75 4.08
C PHE A 373 18.11 7.69 3.76
N ASP A 374 18.09 8.86 4.40
CA ASP A 374 19.21 9.77 4.47
C ASP A 374 19.27 10.38 5.88
N GLU A 375 20.49 10.47 6.42
CA GLU A 375 20.76 10.88 7.81
C GLU A 375 20.41 12.35 8.05
N THR A 376 20.41 13.16 7.00
CA THR A 376 20.20 14.61 7.02
C THR A 376 18.77 15.04 6.68
N VAL A 377 17.89 14.09 6.33
CA VAL A 377 16.48 14.37 5.92
C VAL A 377 15.75 15.28 6.90
N TYR A 378 16.00 15.12 8.20
CA TYR A 378 15.31 15.90 9.23
C TYR A 378 15.70 17.39 9.20
N ASP A 379 16.84 17.75 8.62
CA ASP A 379 17.31 19.13 8.51
C ASP A 379 16.65 19.90 7.35
N PHE A 380 16.27 19.23 6.26
CA PHE A 380 15.76 19.89 5.06
C PHE A 380 14.31 19.51 4.69
N ALA A 381 13.76 18.41 5.22
CA ALA A 381 12.38 18.02 4.96
C ALA A 381 11.42 19.09 5.48
N PHE A 382 10.34 19.35 4.73
CA PHE A 382 9.33 20.33 5.09
C PHE A 382 8.52 19.91 6.32
N ASP A 383 8.07 20.86 7.12
CA ASP A 383 7.42 20.58 8.41
C ASP A 383 5.99 20.04 8.22
N LEU A 384 5.34 20.34 7.10
CA LEU A 384 4.01 19.85 6.75
C LEU A 384 4.12 18.64 5.81
N ALA A 385 3.56 17.51 6.23
CA ALA A 385 3.56 16.24 5.49
C ALA A 385 4.95 15.86 4.94
N PRO A 386 6.00 15.76 5.79
CA PRO A 386 7.33 15.39 5.33
C PRO A 386 7.33 14.01 4.67
N ASP A 387 7.81 13.95 3.44
CA ASP A 387 8.16 12.72 2.74
C ASP A 387 9.33 13.00 1.78
N TYR A 388 10.44 12.28 1.96
CA TYR A 388 11.59 12.34 1.07
C TYR A 388 11.62 11.09 0.21
N VAL A 389 11.21 11.21 -1.04
CA VAL A 389 11.15 10.10 -1.99
C VAL A 389 12.29 10.20 -2.98
N TYR A 390 13.07 9.12 -3.06
CA TYR A 390 14.11 8.95 -4.08
C TYR A 390 13.88 7.63 -4.82
N HIS A 391 13.86 7.69 -6.15
CA HIS A 391 13.78 6.54 -7.05
C HIS A 391 15.18 6.29 -7.60
N ALA A 392 15.92 5.40 -6.94
CA ALA A 392 17.30 5.10 -7.30
C ALA A 392 17.38 4.39 -8.66
N LYS A 393 18.33 4.81 -9.47
CA LYS A 393 18.75 4.12 -10.69
C LYS A 393 19.68 2.97 -10.33
N VAL A 394 19.75 1.97 -11.21
CA VAL A 394 20.63 0.80 -11.04
C VAL A 394 22.09 1.21 -10.79
N ASP A 395 22.58 2.23 -11.50
CA ASP A 395 23.98 2.70 -11.39
C ASP A 395 24.21 3.69 -10.25
N ASP A 396 23.17 4.08 -9.51
CA ASP A 396 23.33 5.00 -8.38
C ASP A 396 24.10 4.32 -7.23
N PRO A 397 24.90 5.10 -6.46
CA PRO A 397 25.61 4.59 -5.30
C PRO A 397 24.71 3.79 -4.35
N PRO A 398 25.19 2.69 -3.73
CA PRO A 398 24.38 1.85 -2.85
C PRO A 398 23.66 2.61 -1.72
N ALA A 399 24.23 3.71 -1.24
CA ALA A 399 23.61 4.55 -0.21
C ALA A 399 22.23 5.10 -0.62
N LEU A 400 22.01 5.36 -1.91
CA LEU A 400 20.76 5.91 -2.44
C LEU A 400 19.66 4.86 -2.64
N HIS A 401 20.00 3.57 -2.56
CA HIS A 401 19.06 2.45 -2.62
C HIS A 401 18.43 2.12 -1.26
N ARG A 402 18.80 2.85 -0.21
CA ARG A 402 18.31 2.60 1.16
C ARG A 402 16.92 3.19 1.36
N LYS A 403 16.03 2.41 1.95
CA LYS A 403 14.69 2.86 2.39
C LYS A 403 14.59 2.75 3.90
N VAL A 404 13.83 3.67 4.50
CA VAL A 404 13.62 3.68 5.95
C VAL A 404 12.74 2.49 6.35
N THR A 405 13.14 1.79 7.41
CA THR A 405 12.35 0.77 8.09
C THR A 405 12.09 1.18 9.54
N ARG A 406 10.91 0.84 10.06
CA ARG A 406 10.45 1.24 11.42
C ARG A 406 9.84 0.06 12.18
N GLY A 407 9.64 0.23 13.49
CA GLY A 407 8.96 -0.74 14.37
C GLY A 407 9.86 -1.82 15.01
N GLY A 408 10.99 -2.15 14.37
CA GLY A 408 11.80 -3.29 14.79
C GLY A 408 11.05 -4.62 14.58
N SER A 409 11.69 -5.74 14.92
CA SER A 409 11.13 -7.07 14.63
C SER A 409 11.35 -8.04 15.78
N TRP A 410 10.79 -9.26 15.64
CA TRP A 410 11.00 -10.39 16.53
C TRP A 410 12.49 -10.70 16.81
N LYS A 411 13.39 -10.36 15.87
CA LYS A 411 14.84 -10.58 16.05
C LYS A 411 15.58 -9.43 16.76
N ASP A 412 14.96 -8.26 16.86
CA ASP A 412 15.61 -7.03 17.30
C ASP A 412 15.46 -6.79 18.80
N ILE A 413 16.41 -6.04 19.36
CA ILE A 413 16.36 -5.62 20.76
C ILE A 413 15.37 -4.46 20.95
N GLY A 414 14.92 -4.26 22.20
CA GLY A 414 13.89 -3.26 22.54
C GLY A 414 14.21 -1.80 22.16
N TYR A 415 15.45 -1.47 21.79
CA TYR A 415 15.81 -0.16 21.21
C TYR A 415 15.14 0.08 19.84
N TYR A 416 15.09 -0.94 18.98
CA TYR A 416 14.48 -0.83 17.65
C TYR A 416 12.95 -0.83 17.69
N CYS A 417 12.37 -1.30 18.80
CA CYS A 417 10.93 -1.26 19.05
C CYS A 417 10.43 0.12 19.51
N GLN A 418 11.32 1.11 19.70
CA GLN A 418 10.89 2.45 20.07
C GLN A 418 10.25 3.15 18.86
N THR A 419 9.20 3.94 19.12
CA THR A 419 8.47 4.62 18.05
C THR A 419 9.35 5.58 17.27
N GLY A 420 10.38 6.19 17.88
CA GLY A 420 11.29 7.15 17.24
C GLY A 420 12.51 6.52 16.55
N THR A 421 12.76 5.21 16.71
CA THR A 421 13.98 4.57 16.18
C THR A 421 13.84 4.23 14.70
N ARG A 422 14.66 4.87 13.87
CA ARG A 422 14.74 4.58 12.44
C ARG A 422 15.87 3.59 12.13
N ALA A 423 15.62 2.68 11.21
CA ALA A 423 16.61 1.82 10.59
C ALA A 423 16.51 1.94 9.06
N PHE A 424 17.36 1.22 8.34
CA PHE A 424 17.28 1.14 6.89
C PHE A 424 17.53 -0.28 6.41
N GLU A 425 17.04 -0.55 5.22
CA GLU A 425 17.42 -1.71 4.43
C GLU A 425 17.44 -1.32 2.95
N TYR A 426 18.16 -2.09 2.13
CA TYR A 426 18.25 -1.85 0.68
C TYR A 426 16.94 -2.25 -0.02
N SER A 427 16.43 -1.40 -0.91
CA SER A 427 15.10 -1.55 -1.53
C SER A 427 14.91 -2.82 -2.35
N ASP A 428 16.01 -3.40 -2.83
CA ASP A 428 16.06 -4.63 -3.64
C ASP A 428 16.23 -5.91 -2.80
N THR A 429 16.39 -5.79 -1.48
CA THR A 429 16.57 -6.94 -0.60
C THR A 429 15.27 -7.33 0.09
N ALA A 430 15.08 -8.64 0.26
CA ALA A 430 14.02 -9.24 1.04
C ALA A 430 14.59 -9.75 2.36
N LYS A 431 13.79 -9.71 3.44
CA LYS A 431 14.19 -10.14 4.78
C LYS A 431 13.10 -10.91 5.49
N ALA A 432 13.50 -11.88 6.31
CA ALA A 432 12.58 -12.70 7.13
C ALA A 432 11.91 -11.94 8.30
N PHE A 433 12.29 -10.68 8.48
CA PHE A 433 11.86 -9.84 9.60
C PHE A 433 11.36 -8.47 9.15
N ILE A 434 11.19 -8.26 7.84
CA ILE A 434 10.64 -7.02 7.27
C ILE A 434 9.37 -7.36 6.49
N GLY A 435 8.27 -6.73 6.89
CA GLY A 435 6.99 -6.70 6.19
C GLY A 435 6.61 -5.26 5.84
N PHE A 436 5.31 -4.99 5.74
CA PHE A 436 4.81 -3.64 5.51
C PHE A 436 3.34 -3.50 5.90
N ARG A 437 2.90 -2.26 6.00
CA ARG A 437 1.49 -1.87 6.05
C ARG A 437 1.24 -0.74 5.06
N SER A 438 -0.03 -0.53 4.71
CA SER A 438 -0.43 0.49 3.73
C SER A 438 -1.06 1.69 4.41
N VAL A 439 -1.04 2.81 3.70
CA VAL A 439 -1.81 4.01 4.01
C VAL A 439 -2.54 4.53 2.78
N MET A 440 -3.61 5.29 3.01
CA MET A 440 -4.32 6.03 1.98
C MET A 440 -4.62 7.44 2.50
N SER A 441 -4.29 8.46 1.72
CA SER A 441 -4.57 9.85 2.11
C SER A 441 -6.08 10.11 2.22
N TYR A 442 -6.49 10.85 3.26
CA TYR A 442 -7.87 11.33 3.39
C TYR A 442 -8.07 12.59 2.54
N LEU A 443 -9.16 12.66 1.79
CA LEU A 443 -9.50 13.83 0.99
C LEU A 443 -10.37 14.81 1.79
N GLY A 444 -9.85 16.02 2.01
CA GLY A 444 -10.53 17.09 2.71
C GLY A 444 -9.98 17.34 4.12
N ARG A 445 -10.76 18.04 4.95
CA ARG A 445 -10.29 18.51 6.27
C ARG A 445 -10.07 17.39 7.28
N GLY A 446 -10.67 16.21 7.09
CA GLY A 446 -10.73 15.14 8.08
C GLY A 446 -12.12 14.99 8.70
N LYS A 447 -12.38 13.87 9.36
CA LYS A 447 -13.64 13.59 10.05
C LYS A 447 -13.84 14.56 11.22
N SER A 448 -15.09 14.98 11.43
CA SER A 448 -15.52 15.80 12.57
C SER A 448 -16.41 14.96 13.48
N GLY A 449 -16.23 15.09 14.79
CA GLY A 449 -17.02 14.33 15.77
C GLY A 449 -16.14 13.75 16.89
N PRO A 450 -16.74 13.05 17.86
CA PRO A 450 -15.99 12.34 18.89
C PRO A 450 -15.10 11.25 18.26
N LYS A 451 -13.94 10.98 18.86
CA LYS A 451 -12.91 10.08 18.32
C LYS A 451 -13.44 8.65 18.15
N GLU A 452 -14.39 8.27 19.00
CA GLU A 452 -15.03 6.96 19.04
C GLU A 452 -15.90 6.69 17.80
N GLU A 453 -16.28 7.72 17.03
CA GLU A 453 -17.09 7.58 15.81
C GLU A 453 -16.23 7.54 14.53
N TRP A 454 -14.91 7.67 14.65
CA TRP A 454 -14.05 7.75 13.46
C TRP A 454 -13.79 6.40 12.79
N ASN A 455 -13.77 5.31 13.56
CA ASN A 455 -13.31 3.98 13.12
C ASN A 455 -14.41 2.93 13.17
#